data_AF-A0A914IZZ2-F1
#
_entry.id   AF-A0A914IZZ2-F1
#
_cell.length_a   1.000
_cell.length_b   1.000
_cell.length_c   1.000
_cell.angle_alpha   90.00
_cell.angle_beta   90.00
_cell.angle_gamma   90.00
#
_symmetry.space_group_name_H-M   'P 1'
#
loop_
_entity.id
_entity.type
_entity.pdbx_description
1 polymer ?
#
loop_
_entity_poly.entity_id
_entity_poly.type
_entity_poly.pdbx_seq_one_letter_code
_entity_poly.pdbx_strand_id
1 'polypeptide(L)'
;MTIFTPVARIPVIYHADEETDKKLKAVTPKTGERYFPDQSDADQIAAQTKILDEFANERCLMFVEVDGHMSLLLHAVFAYYPLGELLKYHVKLLYDNETTCEQAKTPIIRGDNRATYNLGGYLNYRAVFGWGLWAFPVPTPVTDGMHFHIRYSDDHYGEKYEVVPRNEISQEKEAANNNNTKTDEMSRKRGEGDVP
;
A
#
# COMPACT_ATOMS: atom_id res chain seq x y z
N MET A 1 6.14 32.53 13.20
CA MET A 1 6.97 31.56 12.47
C MET A 1 6.32 31.32 11.12
N THR A 2 6.93 31.80 10.03
CA THR A 2 6.42 31.63 8.67
C THR A 2 6.64 30.19 8.22
N ILE A 3 5.54 29.49 7.91
CA ILE A 3 5.48 28.07 7.51
C ILE A 3 5.85 27.92 6.01
N PHE A 4 6.74 28.78 5.50
CA PHE A 4 7.19 28.69 4.12
C PHE A 4 8.45 27.83 4.09
N THR A 5 8.29 26.57 3.70
CA THR A 5 9.44 25.75 3.30
C THR A 5 10.13 26.45 2.13
N PRO A 6 11.45 26.70 2.18
CA PRO A 6 12.16 27.24 1.04
C PRO A 6 11.96 26.33 -0.17
N VAL A 7 11.82 26.92 -1.35
CA VAL A 7 11.70 26.16 -2.60
C VAL A 7 12.92 25.24 -2.71
N ALA A 8 12.69 23.94 -2.93
CA ALA A 8 13.76 22.97 -3.08
C ALA A 8 14.69 23.43 -4.21
N ARG A 9 15.97 23.65 -3.90
CA ARG A 9 16.98 23.99 -4.89
C ARG A 9 17.48 22.72 -5.54
N ILE A 10 17.58 22.75 -6.86
CA ILE A 10 18.15 21.65 -7.63
C ILE A 10 19.59 21.43 -7.14
N PRO A 11 19.97 20.20 -6.76
CA PRO A 11 21.34 19.90 -6.39
C PRO A 11 22.32 20.23 -7.54
N VAL A 12 23.50 20.77 -7.20
CA VAL A 12 24.50 21.25 -8.17
C VAL A 12 24.91 20.16 -9.17
N ILE A 13 24.84 18.89 -8.77
CA ILE A 13 25.14 17.75 -9.65
C ILE A 13 24.26 17.69 -10.90
N TYR A 14 23.02 18.21 -10.85
CA TYR A 14 22.11 18.24 -12.00
C TYR A 14 22.30 19.46 -12.91
N HIS A 15 23.19 20.38 -12.54
CA HIS A 15 23.46 21.53 -13.40
C HIS A 15 24.27 21.07 -14.61
N ALA A 16 23.77 21.41 -15.81
CA ALA A 16 24.47 21.14 -17.05
C ALA A 16 25.79 21.92 -17.11
N ASP A 17 26.85 21.27 -17.58
CA ASP A 17 28.11 21.94 -17.87
C ASP A 17 27.95 22.88 -19.07
N GLU A 18 28.76 23.93 -19.11
CA GLU A 18 28.74 24.91 -20.20
C GLU A 18 29.00 24.27 -21.57
N GLU A 19 29.83 23.22 -21.62
CA GLU A 19 30.09 22.46 -22.85
C GLU A 19 28.86 21.66 -23.31
N THR A 20 28.17 20.99 -22.39
CA THR A 20 26.97 20.18 -22.67
C THR A 20 25.80 21.08 -23.08
N ASP A 21 25.63 22.21 -22.41
CA ASP A 21 24.63 23.22 -22.76
C ASP A 21 24.85 23.79 -24.16
N LYS A 22 26.11 24.01 -24.56
CA LYS A 22 26.44 24.44 -25.92
C LYS A 22 26.10 23.38 -26.98
N LYS A 23 26.36 22.09 -26.68
CA LYS A 23 25.99 20.97 -27.56
C LYS A 23 24.48 20.87 -27.72
N LEU A 24 23.72 20.99 -26.63
CA LEU A 24 22.25 20.97 -26.66
C LEU A 24 21.68 22.14 -27.47
N LYS A 25 22.18 23.36 -27.25
CA LYS A 25 21.76 24.56 -27.99
C LYS A 25 22.03 24.48 -29.48
N ALA A 26 23.05 23.75 -29.92
CA ALA A 26 23.35 23.57 -31.34
C ALA A 26 22.30 22.69 -32.06
N VAL A 27 21.68 21.76 -31.34
CA VAL A 27 20.71 20.79 -31.87
C VAL A 27 19.26 21.28 -31.68
N THR A 28 19.03 22.15 -30.70
CA THR A 28 17.68 22.60 -30.33
C THR A 28 17.21 23.70 -31.29
N PRO A 29 16.01 23.57 -31.88
CA PRO A 29 15.49 24.61 -32.75
C PRO A 29 15.29 25.92 -31.98
N LYS A 30 15.67 27.02 -32.64
CA LYS A 30 15.64 28.36 -32.08
C LYS A 30 14.68 29.23 -32.88
N THR A 31 13.70 29.81 -32.19
CA THR A 31 12.75 30.76 -32.78
C THR A 31 12.99 32.12 -32.14
N GLY A 32 13.59 33.04 -32.89
CA GLY A 32 14.04 34.34 -32.37
C GLY A 32 15.22 34.19 -31.41
N GLU A 33 15.05 34.61 -30.15
CA GLU A 33 16.07 34.48 -29.10
C GLU A 33 15.88 33.26 -28.18
N ARG A 34 14.76 32.54 -28.29
CA ARG A 34 14.42 31.43 -27.40
C ARG A 34 14.56 30.07 -28.08
N TYR A 35 14.98 29.08 -27.31
CA TYR A 35 15.04 27.68 -27.70
C TYR A 35 13.71 27.00 -27.36
N PHE A 36 13.20 26.17 -28.27
CA PHE A 36 11.92 25.47 -28.10
C PHE A 36 12.13 23.96 -28.31
N PRO A 37 12.50 23.21 -27.25
CA PRO A 37 12.72 21.77 -27.35
C PRO A 37 11.48 21.00 -27.86
N ASP A 38 10.28 21.48 -27.52
CA ASP A 38 9.01 20.84 -27.90
C ASP A 38 8.72 20.88 -29.41
N GLN A 39 9.42 21.73 -30.16
CA GLN A 39 9.31 21.83 -31.62
C GLN A 39 10.42 21.06 -32.36
N SER A 40 11.19 20.26 -31.63
CA SER A 40 12.27 19.45 -32.21
C SER A 40 11.72 18.31 -33.07
N ASP A 41 12.37 18.05 -34.20
CA ASP A 41 12.09 16.89 -35.05
C ASP A 41 12.62 15.59 -34.42
N ALA A 42 12.18 14.43 -34.90
CA ALA A 42 12.57 13.12 -34.35
C ALA A 42 14.09 12.91 -34.31
N ASP A 43 14.81 13.36 -35.35
CA ASP A 43 16.27 13.27 -35.41
C ASP A 43 16.95 14.23 -34.40
N GLN A 44 16.36 15.41 -34.18
CA GLN A 44 16.85 16.37 -33.19
C GLN A 44 16.61 15.86 -31.77
N ILE A 45 15.46 15.22 -31.52
CA ILE A 45 15.14 14.56 -30.24
C ILE A 45 16.17 13.47 -29.97
N ALA A 46 16.42 12.57 -30.93
CA ALA A 46 17.40 11.49 -30.75
C ALA A 46 18.81 12.02 -30.45
N ALA A 47 19.24 13.09 -31.11
CA ALA A 47 20.52 13.73 -30.84
C ALA A 47 20.57 14.42 -29.46
N GLN A 48 19.48 15.07 -29.03
CA GLN A 48 19.36 15.64 -27.69
C GLN A 48 19.40 14.56 -26.61
N THR A 49 18.63 13.47 -26.77
CA THR A 49 18.62 12.32 -25.85
C THR A 49 20.01 11.74 -25.71
N LYS A 50 20.75 11.55 -26.81
CA LYS A 50 22.13 11.06 -26.77
C LYS A 50 23.06 11.95 -25.94
N ILE A 51 22.99 13.27 -26.10
CA ILE A 51 23.80 14.22 -25.33
C ILE A 51 23.45 14.16 -23.84
N LEU A 52 22.15 14.03 -23.51
CA LEU A 52 21.68 13.92 -22.14
C LEU A 52 22.09 12.59 -21.50
N ASP A 53 22.07 11.48 -22.24
CA ASP A 53 22.53 10.18 -21.79
C ASP A 53 24.03 10.17 -21.51
N GLU A 54 24.84 10.78 -22.37
CA GLU A 54 26.29 10.94 -22.15
C GLU A 54 26.56 11.73 -20.86
N PHE A 55 25.87 12.86 -20.68
CA PHE A 55 25.97 13.69 -19.48
C PHE A 55 25.54 12.97 -18.20
N ALA A 56 24.46 12.19 -18.28
CA ALA A 56 23.95 11.39 -17.15
C ALA A 56 24.94 10.29 -16.76
N ASN A 57 25.48 9.56 -17.74
CA ASN A 57 26.48 8.52 -17.50
C ASN A 57 27.75 9.07 -16.84
N GLU A 58 28.26 10.22 -17.28
CA GLU A 58 29.42 10.89 -16.68
C GLU A 58 29.22 11.22 -15.20
N ARG A 59 27.98 11.50 -14.78
CA ARG A 59 27.62 11.85 -13.41
C ARG A 59 27.03 10.70 -12.59
N CYS A 60 27.03 9.49 -13.14
CA CYS A 60 26.34 8.33 -12.55
C CYS A 60 24.87 8.61 -12.24
N LEU A 61 24.21 9.47 -13.03
CA LEU A 61 22.78 9.71 -12.98
C LEU A 61 22.11 8.70 -13.91
N MET A 62 21.11 7.99 -13.40
CA MET A 62 20.27 7.13 -14.23
C MET A 62 18.94 7.86 -14.43
N PHE A 63 18.64 8.24 -15.66
CA PHE A 63 17.28 8.62 -16.02
C PHE A 63 16.42 7.37 -15.97
N VAL A 64 15.69 7.19 -14.88
CA VAL A 64 14.62 6.20 -14.83
C VAL A 64 13.43 6.84 -15.54
N GLU A 65 13.44 6.82 -16.86
CA GLU A 65 12.18 6.95 -17.58
C GLU A 65 11.28 5.83 -17.07
N VAL A 66 10.11 6.19 -16.55
CA VAL A 66 9.09 5.19 -16.27
C VAL A 66 8.52 4.83 -17.64
N ASP A 67 9.22 3.92 -18.33
CA ASP A 67 8.74 3.32 -19.58
C ASP A 67 7.27 2.93 -19.39
N GLY A 68 6.44 3.09 -20.42
CA GLY A 68 5.00 2.77 -20.33
C GLY A 68 4.73 1.37 -19.76
N HIS A 69 5.64 0.42 -19.99
CA HIS A 69 5.61 -0.92 -19.40
C HIS A 69 5.84 -0.93 -17.88
N MET A 70 6.82 -0.19 -17.37
CA MET A 70 7.06 -0.04 -15.92
C MET A 70 5.92 0.69 -15.23
N SER A 71 5.32 1.67 -15.90
CA SER A 71 4.11 2.35 -15.42
C SER A 71 2.94 1.37 -15.30
N LEU A 72 2.67 0.56 -16.34
CA LEU A 72 1.62 -0.45 -16.31
C LEU A 72 1.85 -1.50 -15.22
N LEU A 73 3.10 -1.95 -15.02
CA LEU A 73 3.44 -2.89 -13.97
C LEU A 73 3.20 -2.30 -12.57
N LEU A 74 3.65 -1.06 -12.33
CA LEU A 74 3.39 -0.37 -11.07
C LEU A 74 1.89 -0.21 -10.82
N HIS A 75 1.13 0.25 -11.80
CA HIS A 75 -0.32 0.38 -11.68
C HIS A 75 -1.00 -0.97 -11.43
N ALA A 76 -0.58 -2.04 -12.11
CA ALA A 76 -1.12 -3.38 -11.89
C ALA A 76 -0.84 -3.86 -10.47
N VAL A 77 0.37 -3.66 -9.96
CA VAL A 77 0.76 -4.05 -8.60
C VAL A 77 -0.01 -3.24 -7.55
N PHE A 78 -0.06 -1.91 -7.71
CA PHE A 78 -0.80 -1.02 -6.82
C PHE A 78 -2.32 -1.21 -6.88
N ALA A 79 -2.87 -1.64 -8.02
CA ALA A 79 -4.28 -2.02 -8.12
C ALA A 79 -4.54 -3.40 -7.50
N TYR A 80 -3.64 -4.35 -7.72
CA TYR A 80 -3.79 -5.73 -7.27
C TYR A 80 -3.74 -5.88 -5.75
N TYR A 81 -2.81 -5.22 -5.06
CA TYR A 81 -2.69 -5.37 -3.60
C TYR A 81 -3.96 -4.96 -2.82
N PRO A 82 -4.49 -3.73 -2.94
CA PRO A 82 -5.69 -3.32 -2.21
C PRO A 82 -6.94 -4.09 -2.66
N LEU A 83 -7.09 -4.35 -3.97
CA LEU A 83 -8.24 -5.07 -4.50
C LEU A 83 -8.19 -6.56 -4.12
N GLY A 84 -7.02 -7.17 -4.17
CA GLY A 84 -6.78 -8.56 -3.83
C GLY A 84 -7.00 -8.85 -2.35
N GLU A 85 -6.51 -7.99 -1.45
CA GLU A 85 -6.80 -8.13 -0.01
C GLU A 85 -8.29 -7.99 0.28
N LEU A 86 -8.97 -7.05 -0.37
CA LEU A 86 -10.42 -6.90 -0.24
C LEU A 86 -11.16 -8.14 -0.78
N LEU A 87 -10.73 -8.67 -1.92
CA LEU A 87 -11.33 -9.88 -2.50
C LEU A 87 -11.14 -11.10 -1.60
N LYS A 88 -9.92 -11.32 -1.08
CA LYS A 88 -9.64 -12.41 -0.12
C LYS A 88 -10.52 -12.29 1.11
N TYR A 89 -10.69 -11.08 1.64
CA TYR A 89 -11.57 -10.82 2.77
C TYR A 89 -13.02 -11.24 2.45
N HIS A 90 -13.56 -10.83 1.30
CA HIS A 90 -14.92 -11.24 0.89
C HIS A 90 -15.05 -12.74 0.59
N VAL A 91 -14.02 -13.40 0.05
CA VAL A 91 -14.01 -14.86 -0.12
C VAL A 91 -14.06 -15.58 1.23
N LYS A 92 -13.37 -15.05 2.26
CA LYS A 92 -13.47 -15.57 3.62
C LYS A 92 -14.87 -15.36 4.21
N LEU A 93 -15.45 -14.17 4.04
CA LEU A 93 -16.83 -13.89 4.45
C LEU A 93 -17.83 -14.88 3.84
N LEU A 94 -17.68 -15.16 2.53
CA LEU A 94 -18.50 -16.14 1.82
C LEU A 94 -18.31 -17.55 2.34
N TYR A 95 -17.07 -17.93 2.68
CA TYR A 95 -16.78 -19.25 3.24
C TYR A 95 -17.43 -19.44 4.63
N ASP A 96 -17.40 -18.41 5.48
CA ASP A 96 -17.96 -18.46 6.84
C ASP A 96 -19.47 -18.13 6.88
N ASN A 97 -20.05 -17.66 5.77
CA ASN A 97 -21.40 -17.09 5.64
C ASN A 97 -21.65 -15.96 6.65
N GLU A 98 -20.71 -15.03 6.71
CA GLU A 98 -20.79 -13.85 7.57
C GLU A 98 -20.74 -12.57 6.73
N THR A 99 -21.41 -11.53 7.19
CA THR A 99 -21.28 -10.19 6.60
C THR A 99 -20.14 -9.40 7.26
N THR A 100 -19.67 -8.34 6.60
CA THR A 100 -18.70 -7.41 7.19
C THR A 100 -19.20 -6.84 8.53
N CYS A 101 -20.51 -6.60 8.65
CA CYS A 101 -21.13 -6.12 9.88
C CYS A 101 -21.10 -7.17 10.99
N GLU A 102 -21.33 -8.44 10.67
CA GLU A 102 -21.29 -9.56 11.63
C GLU A 102 -19.86 -9.86 12.10
N GLN A 103 -18.84 -9.61 11.28
CA GLN A 103 -17.45 -9.66 11.72
C GLN A 103 -17.11 -8.50 12.67
N ALA A 104 -17.63 -7.30 12.44
CA ALA A 104 -17.41 -6.14 13.31
C ALA A 104 -18.16 -6.27 14.65
N LYS A 105 -19.29 -7.00 14.65
CA LYS A 105 -20.09 -7.26 15.83
C LYS A 105 -20.82 -8.60 15.68
N THR A 106 -20.47 -9.56 16.53
CA THR A 106 -21.11 -10.88 16.54
C THR A 106 -22.63 -10.75 16.66
N PRO A 107 -23.40 -11.37 15.75
CA PRO A 107 -24.86 -11.28 15.78
C PRO A 107 -25.41 -12.05 16.99
N ILE A 108 -26.37 -11.44 17.70
CA ILE A 108 -27.11 -12.11 18.77
C ILE A 108 -28.29 -12.84 18.11
N ILE A 109 -28.07 -14.06 17.67
CA ILE A 109 -29.09 -14.85 16.97
C ILE A 109 -29.94 -15.57 18.02
N ARG A 110 -31.22 -15.16 18.15
CA ARG A 110 -32.19 -15.74 19.10
C ARG A 110 -31.71 -15.76 20.57
N GLY A 111 -30.77 -14.90 20.94
CA GLY A 111 -30.23 -14.81 22.29
C GLY A 111 -29.21 -15.91 22.63
N ASP A 112 -28.74 -16.68 21.65
CA ASP A 112 -27.76 -17.75 21.84
C ASP A 112 -26.47 -17.45 21.06
N ASN A 113 -25.33 -17.52 21.74
CA ASN A 113 -24.00 -17.28 21.16
C ASN A 113 -23.46 -18.49 20.39
N ARG A 114 -24.22 -19.59 20.31
CA ARG A 114 -23.90 -20.80 19.54
C ARG A 114 -24.62 -20.89 18.21
N ALA A 115 -25.52 -19.96 17.94
CA ALA A 115 -26.25 -19.89 16.69
C ALA A 115 -25.41 -19.20 15.61
N THR A 116 -25.37 -19.78 14.42
CA THR A 116 -24.51 -19.34 13.30
C THR A 116 -25.29 -19.44 12.00
N TYR A 117 -24.94 -18.62 11.02
CA TYR A 117 -25.47 -18.75 9.65
C TYR A 117 -24.65 -19.70 8.78
N ASN A 118 -23.59 -20.31 9.31
CA ASN A 118 -22.68 -21.14 8.53
C ASN A 118 -23.31 -22.52 8.21
N LEU A 119 -23.59 -22.76 6.93
CA LEU A 119 -24.16 -24.00 6.40
C LEU A 119 -23.09 -24.96 5.85
N GLY A 120 -21.82 -24.56 5.90
CA GLY A 120 -20.68 -25.25 5.27
C GLY A 120 -20.30 -24.67 3.92
N GLY A 121 -19.01 -24.78 3.54
CA GLY A 121 -18.42 -24.03 2.43
C GLY A 121 -19.26 -23.99 1.15
N TYR A 122 -19.57 -25.14 0.54
CA TYR A 122 -20.33 -25.18 -0.71
C TYR A 122 -21.75 -24.58 -0.59
N LEU A 123 -22.45 -24.86 0.52
CA LEU A 123 -23.82 -24.37 0.72
C LEU A 123 -23.84 -22.85 0.97
N ASN A 124 -22.79 -22.31 1.59
CA ASN A 124 -22.62 -20.87 1.77
C ASN A 124 -22.41 -20.16 0.42
N TYR A 125 -21.51 -20.68 -0.42
CA TYR A 125 -21.34 -20.14 -1.78
C TYR A 125 -22.63 -20.23 -2.61
N ARG A 126 -23.36 -21.35 -2.50
CA ARG A 126 -24.65 -21.53 -3.18
C ARG A 126 -25.74 -20.58 -2.66
N ALA A 127 -25.71 -20.19 -1.38
CA ALA A 127 -26.66 -19.24 -0.83
C ALA A 127 -26.51 -17.85 -1.48
N VAL A 128 -25.30 -17.46 -1.88
CA VAL A 128 -25.02 -16.16 -2.49
C VAL A 128 -25.07 -16.19 -4.01
N PHE A 129 -24.39 -17.14 -4.65
CA PHE A 129 -24.28 -17.21 -6.11
C PHE A 129 -25.31 -18.12 -6.79
N GLY A 130 -26.05 -18.90 -6.02
CA GLY A 130 -27.07 -19.80 -6.55
C GLY A 130 -26.56 -21.01 -7.31
N TRP A 131 -27.33 -21.44 -8.30
CA TRP A 131 -27.25 -22.80 -8.86
C TRP A 131 -26.25 -23.01 -10.01
N GLY A 132 -25.49 -21.98 -10.43
CA GLY A 132 -24.39 -22.19 -11.40
C GLY A 132 -23.94 -21.02 -12.28
N LEU A 133 -24.58 -19.84 -12.24
CA LEU A 133 -24.19 -18.67 -13.04
C LEU A 133 -23.24 -17.72 -12.29
N TRP A 134 -22.24 -18.25 -11.61
CA TRP A 134 -21.45 -17.47 -10.64
C TRP A 134 -20.54 -16.42 -11.29
N ALA A 135 -20.18 -16.61 -12.56
CA ALA A 135 -19.33 -15.70 -13.33
C ALA A 135 -20.12 -14.65 -14.14
N PHE A 136 -21.44 -14.72 -14.15
CA PHE A 136 -22.30 -13.79 -14.90
C PHE A 136 -23.11 -12.94 -13.93
N PRO A 137 -23.26 -11.63 -14.16
CA PRO A 137 -24.01 -10.72 -13.29
C PRO A 137 -25.53 -10.90 -13.52
N VAL A 138 -26.03 -12.10 -13.28
CA VAL A 138 -27.44 -12.47 -13.38
C VAL A 138 -27.95 -12.79 -11.98
N PRO A 139 -29.10 -12.24 -11.55
CA PRO A 139 -29.64 -12.55 -10.23
C PRO A 139 -30.03 -14.02 -10.16
N THR A 140 -29.29 -14.79 -9.37
CA THR A 140 -29.57 -16.19 -9.05
C THR A 140 -29.77 -16.41 -7.54
N PRO A 141 -30.60 -15.59 -6.85
CA PRO A 141 -30.80 -15.74 -5.41
C PRO A 141 -31.50 -17.06 -5.08
N VAL A 142 -31.01 -17.77 -4.06
CA VAL A 142 -31.66 -18.96 -3.49
C VAL A 142 -32.44 -18.60 -2.24
N THR A 143 -32.07 -17.50 -1.59
CA THR A 143 -32.66 -17.02 -0.35
C THR A 143 -33.61 -15.85 -0.65
N ASP A 144 -34.61 -15.68 0.22
CA ASP A 144 -35.58 -14.57 0.17
C ASP A 144 -35.01 -13.25 0.72
N GLY A 145 -33.81 -13.30 1.32
CA GLY A 145 -33.16 -12.18 2.00
C GLY A 145 -33.78 -11.80 3.35
N MET A 146 -34.83 -12.50 3.79
CA MET A 146 -35.52 -12.26 5.07
C MET A 146 -35.31 -13.37 6.08
N HIS A 147 -35.19 -14.62 5.61
CA HIS A 147 -35.02 -15.79 6.45
C HIS A 147 -33.75 -16.55 6.06
N PHE A 148 -32.81 -16.59 6.98
CA PHE A 148 -31.57 -17.35 6.84
C PHE A 148 -31.63 -18.60 7.70
N HIS A 149 -31.11 -19.70 7.17
CA HIS A 149 -31.01 -20.95 7.91
C HIS A 149 -29.99 -20.80 9.04
N ILE A 150 -30.41 -21.11 10.27
CA ILE A 150 -29.57 -21.03 11.47
C ILE A 150 -29.11 -22.44 11.82
N ARG A 151 -27.81 -22.59 12.05
CA ARG A 151 -27.19 -23.79 12.59
C ARG A 151 -26.70 -23.52 14.01
N TYR A 152 -26.90 -24.46 14.90
CA TYR A 152 -26.30 -24.44 16.23
C TYR A 152 -25.04 -25.28 16.19
N SER A 153 -23.90 -24.68 16.49
CA SER A 153 -22.62 -25.39 16.64
C SER A 153 -22.23 -25.46 18.12
N ASP A 154 -21.61 -26.57 18.53
CA ASP A 154 -21.07 -26.69 19.89
C ASP A 154 -19.90 -25.73 20.13
N ASP A 155 -19.22 -25.35 19.05
CA ASP A 155 -18.23 -24.29 19.01
C ASP A 155 -18.89 -22.96 19.39
N HIS A 156 -18.51 -22.43 20.54
CA HIS A 156 -18.89 -21.08 20.94
C HIS A 156 -18.31 -20.10 19.92
N TYR A 157 -19.15 -19.25 19.32
CA TYR A 157 -18.71 -18.00 18.72
C TYR A 157 -18.35 -17.01 19.85
N GLY A 158 -17.40 -17.42 20.69
CA GLY A 158 -16.88 -16.67 21.83
C GLY A 158 -15.59 -15.98 21.44
N GLU A 159 -15.62 -14.65 21.49
CA GLU A 159 -14.47 -13.74 21.40
C GLU A 159 -13.61 -13.84 20.13
N LYS A 160 -14.12 -13.32 19.01
CA LYS A 160 -13.28 -12.97 17.84
C LYS A 160 -12.27 -11.84 18.11
N TYR A 161 -12.33 -11.24 19.30
CA TYR A 161 -11.36 -10.26 19.78
C TYR A 161 -10.80 -10.76 21.10
N GLU A 162 -9.53 -11.13 21.10
CA GLU A 162 -8.77 -11.20 22.34
C GLU A 162 -8.60 -9.75 22.80
N VAL A 163 -9.41 -9.31 23.77
CA VAL A 163 -9.18 -8.02 24.42
C VAL A 163 -7.90 -8.19 25.22
N VAL A 164 -6.75 -7.81 24.64
CA VAL A 164 -5.51 -7.73 25.41
C VAL A 164 -5.82 -6.83 26.61
N PRO A 165 -5.82 -7.38 27.84
CA PRO A 165 -6.24 -6.59 28.99
C PRO A 165 -5.29 -5.41 29.10
N ARG A 166 -5.84 -4.21 29.28
CA ARG A 166 -5.07 -2.95 29.40
C ARG A 166 -3.88 -3.07 30.37
N ASN A 167 -4.01 -3.95 31.35
CA ASN A 167 -3.02 -4.25 32.37
C ASN A 167 -1.74 -4.84 31.78
N GLU A 168 -1.83 -5.72 30.77
CA GLU A 168 -0.68 -6.33 30.10
C GLU A 168 0.06 -5.32 29.22
N ILE A 169 -0.69 -4.47 28.50
CA ILE A 169 -0.12 -3.37 27.70
C ILE A 169 0.62 -2.36 28.59
N SER A 170 0.08 -2.08 29.79
CA SER A 170 0.74 -1.21 30.76
C SER A 170 1.99 -1.85 31.35
N GLN A 171 1.95 -3.15 31.67
CA GLN A 171 3.10 -3.90 32.19
C GLN A 171 4.23 -4.03 31.17
N GLU A 172 3.90 -4.29 29.89
CA GLU A 172 4.88 -4.37 28.81
C GLU A 172 5.55 -3.00 28.55
N LYS A 173 4.78 -1.91 28.62
CA LYS A 173 5.31 -0.54 28.54
C LYS A 173 6.17 -0.16 29.73
N GLU A 174 5.82 -0.57 30.95
CA GLU A 174 6.64 -0.37 32.15
C GLU A 174 7.94 -1.19 32.10
N ALA A 175 7.87 -2.44 31.66
CA ALA A 175 9.03 -3.30 31.48
C ALA A 175 10.00 -2.73 30.42
N ALA A 176 9.46 -2.24 29.29
CA ALA A 176 10.26 -1.57 28.26
C ALA A 176 10.92 -0.28 28.76
N ASN A 177 10.19 0.53 29.55
CA ASN A 177 10.73 1.76 30.12
C ASN A 177 11.85 1.48 31.14
N ASN A 178 11.66 0.50 32.02
CA ASN A 178 12.67 0.12 33.01
C ASN A 178 13.95 -0.44 32.37
N ASN A 179 13.82 -1.14 31.25
CA ASN A 179 14.97 -1.65 30.49
C ASN A 179 15.74 -0.51 29.83
N ASN A 180 15.07 0.47 29.23
CA ASN A 180 15.73 1.63 28.64
C ASN A 180 16.46 2.46 29.70
N THR A 181 15.84 2.72 30.86
CA THR A 181 16.47 3.45 31.96
C THR A 181 17.72 2.74 32.49
N LYS A 182 17.68 1.40 32.63
CA LYS A 182 18.87 0.61 33.01
C LYS A 182 19.97 0.65 31.96
N THR A 183 19.61 0.69 30.68
CA THR A 183 20.58 0.71 29.57
C THR A 183 21.26 2.10 29.50
N ASP A 184 20.49 3.16 29.73
CA ASP A 184 21.00 4.54 29.82
C ASP A 184 21.89 4.74 31.05
N GLU A 185 21.53 4.22 32.23
CA GLU A 185 22.40 4.27 33.41
C GLU A 185 23.72 3.49 33.23
N MET A 186 23.66 2.33 32.56
CA MET A 186 24.84 1.51 32.31
C MET A 186 25.78 2.12 31.26
N SER A 187 25.23 2.89 30.31
CA SER A 187 26.02 3.67 29.35
C SER A 187 26.64 4.93 29.98
N ARG A 188 25.93 5.58 30.92
CA ARG A 188 26.43 6.76 31.65
C ARG A 188 27.57 6.41 32.61
N LYS A 189 27.48 5.28 33.33
CA LYS A 189 28.57 4.79 34.20
C LYS A 189 29.83 4.33 33.45
N ARG A 190 29.72 4.03 32.15
CA ARG A 190 30.89 3.74 31.30
C ARG A 190 31.61 5.00 30.80
N GLY A 191 30.96 6.17 30.85
CA GLY A 191 31.54 7.44 30.42
C GLY A 191 32.31 8.21 31.51
N GLU A 192 32.18 7.82 32.78
CA GLU A 192 32.87 8.49 33.91
C GLU A 192 34.22 7.82 34.30
N GLY A 193 34.69 6.83 33.53
CA GLY A 193 35.88 6.04 33.84
C GLY A 193 37.17 6.39 33.11
N ASP A 194 37.17 7.27 32.10
CA ASP A 194 38.36 7.56 31.29
C ASP A 194 38.44 9.05 30.92
N VAL A 195 38.96 9.87 31.85
CA VAL A 195 39.62 11.16 31.53
C VAL A 195 40.83 11.26 32.49
N PRO A 196 42.04 11.52 31.98
CA PRO A 196 43.34 11.13 32.57
C PRO A 196 43.67 11.64 33.97
#